data_AF-A0A5C5W0U6-F1
#
_entry.id   AF-A0A5C5W0U6-F1
#
_cell.length_a   1.000
_cell.length_b   1.000
_cell.length_c   1.000
_cell.angle_alpha   90.00
_cell.angle_beta   90.00
_cell.angle_gamma   90.00
#
_symmetry.space_group_name_H-M   'P 1'
#
loop_
_entity.id
_entity.type
_entity.pdbx_description
1 polymer ?
#
loop_
_entity_poly.entity_id
_entity_poly.type
_entity_poly.pdbx_seq_one_letter_code
_entity_poly.pdbx_strand_id
1 'polypeptide(L)'
;MDHARHTGHTSPASRGAPTGAVWLGVGLGVLLTLGAGVALTTVASRLGLVQELRTGVKPFQIDKSARSEVRQALALHESARRFTLMLQDPASVGLARSDIQRMLEITISSQLGRLLHAAIALHDLESSAAPPESWANSVQPFFDGLEHASFRHMQSDLREHLAAAGERAGMTAGSARRMGMLLAASPLGPFLQYFTAAQFRAADALRERGAAALAAAMDRPALGLLREWIIEPGAPSLRMLAADLLAQRLETEAAGDAPRAELAKLLRDWRTAYRAVFDQRKPPITIISNNREPDVCPELHAPVERWLTIAVWTLLGGALSAVAAALTVWSLWTRPSSQLDAGAARLDAGAATQPIRFHLVRLLLGVIGGAAFVLLGFVWYHFNPQVMHDDWSRDFTARGGWPRGPLLAAAIAVLLLAAVLLMGRSDRWRRLTTVASGAWCGLLAAAIAFLLITSAYYSKYDACVAQRLASMEKDPILGGDGKLTAAVIDKLRAWTP
;
A
#
# COMPACT_ATOMS: atom_id res chain seq x y z
N MET A 1 -23.61 -53.19 75.45
CA MET A 1 -22.82 -52.07 74.91
C MET A 1 -22.34 -52.50 73.54
N ASP A 2 -23.07 -52.12 72.50
CA ASP A 2 -22.71 -52.36 71.09
C ASP A 2 -22.99 -51.08 70.31
N HIS A 3 -21.95 -50.46 69.76
CA HIS A 3 -22.05 -49.29 68.89
C HIS A 3 -22.14 -49.75 67.43
N ALA A 4 -23.36 -49.77 66.88
CA ALA A 4 -23.59 -49.93 65.45
C ALA A 4 -23.17 -48.65 64.70
N ARG A 5 -22.04 -48.71 63.99
CA ARG A 5 -21.62 -47.72 63.00
C ARG A 5 -22.53 -47.84 61.76
N HIS A 6 -23.39 -46.84 61.54
CA HIS A 6 -24.02 -46.63 60.24
C HIS A 6 -22.98 -46.04 59.27
N THR A 7 -22.44 -46.86 58.38
CA THR A 7 -21.72 -46.40 57.18
C THR A 7 -22.74 -46.01 56.11
N GLY A 8 -22.95 -44.71 55.95
CA GLY A 8 -23.74 -44.16 54.84
C GLY A 8 -23.05 -44.45 53.51
N HIS A 9 -23.67 -45.32 52.70
CA HIS A 9 -23.33 -45.48 51.29
C HIS A 9 -23.69 -44.19 50.54
N THR A 10 -22.69 -43.34 50.28
CA THR A 10 -22.81 -42.28 49.28
C THR A 10 -22.79 -42.93 47.90
N SER A 11 -23.94 -42.86 47.21
CA SER A 11 -24.04 -43.28 45.82
C SER A 11 -23.03 -42.50 44.97
N PRO A 12 -22.20 -43.14 44.13
CA PRO A 12 -21.28 -42.43 43.28
C PRO A 12 -22.09 -41.55 42.32
N ALA A 13 -21.99 -40.23 42.50
CA ALA A 13 -22.58 -39.27 41.59
C ALA A 13 -22.12 -39.60 40.17
N SER A 14 -23.05 -40.09 39.34
CA SER A 14 -22.80 -40.39 37.94
C SER A 14 -22.22 -39.14 37.29
N ARG A 15 -20.92 -39.14 36.98
CA ARG A 15 -20.29 -38.10 36.18
C ARG A 15 -20.92 -38.16 34.80
N GLY A 16 -22.00 -37.40 34.62
CA GLY A 16 -22.70 -37.28 33.35
C GLY A 16 -21.67 -36.92 32.28
N ALA A 17 -21.58 -37.75 31.23
CA ALA A 17 -20.71 -37.49 30.11
C ALA A 17 -20.97 -36.06 29.59
N PRO A 18 -19.93 -35.30 29.20
CA PRO A 18 -20.12 -33.95 28.69
C PRO A 18 -21.11 -33.99 27.52
N THR A 19 -22.29 -33.38 27.71
CA THR A 19 -23.37 -33.39 26.72
C THR A 19 -22.89 -32.73 25.43
N GLY A 20 -23.19 -33.36 24.29
CA GLY A 20 -22.69 -33.01 22.95
C GLY A 20 -22.80 -31.53 22.55
N ALA A 21 -23.68 -30.75 23.18
CA ALA A 21 -23.82 -29.31 22.96
C ALA A 21 -22.55 -28.48 23.22
N VAL A 22 -21.73 -28.83 24.22
CA VAL A 22 -20.47 -28.09 24.46
C VAL A 22 -19.43 -28.42 23.39
N TRP A 23 -19.30 -29.69 23.01
CA TRP A 23 -18.42 -30.11 21.93
C TRP A 23 -18.86 -29.53 20.57
N LEU A 24 -20.17 -29.39 20.34
CA LEU A 24 -20.73 -28.68 19.19
C LEU A 24 -20.35 -27.19 19.18
N GLY A 25 -20.45 -26.51 20.32
CA GLY A 25 -20.04 -25.10 20.44
C GLY A 25 -18.54 -24.90 20.19
N VAL A 26 -17.71 -25.80 20.71
CA VAL A 26 -16.25 -25.81 20.45
C VAL A 26 -15.96 -26.07 18.97
N GLY A 27 -16.58 -27.10 18.39
CA GLY A 27 -16.45 -27.41 16.97
C GLY A 27 -16.82 -26.22 16.09
N LEU A 28 -17.93 -25.54 16.40
CA LEU A 28 -18.39 -24.35 15.67
C LEU A 28 -17.41 -23.17 15.83
N GLY A 29 -16.93 -22.90 17.05
CA GLY A 29 -15.97 -21.83 17.31
C GLY A 29 -14.63 -22.04 16.58
N VAL A 30 -14.11 -23.27 16.57
CA VAL A 30 -12.93 -23.65 15.78
C VAL A 30 -13.20 -23.49 14.29
N LEU A 31 -14.34 -23.97 13.79
CA LEU A 31 -14.72 -23.83 12.38
C LEU A 31 -14.87 -22.37 11.94
N LEU A 32 -15.47 -21.52 12.77
CA LEU A 32 -15.59 -20.08 12.49
C LEU A 32 -14.24 -19.38 12.58
N THR A 33 -13.34 -19.80 13.47
CA THR A 33 -11.98 -19.25 13.54
C THR A 33 -11.17 -19.61 12.32
N LEU A 34 -11.23 -20.88 11.90
CA LEU A 34 -10.64 -21.34 10.66
C LEU A 34 -11.27 -20.63 9.46
N GLY A 35 -12.60 -20.46 9.45
CA GLY A 35 -13.34 -19.72 8.42
C GLY A 35 -12.93 -18.25 8.36
N ALA A 36 -12.72 -17.59 9.50
CA ALA A 36 -12.21 -16.22 9.56
C ALA A 36 -10.76 -16.13 9.09
N GLY A 37 -9.92 -17.11 9.45
CA GLY A 37 -8.57 -17.23 8.92
C GLY A 37 -8.55 -17.44 7.40
N VAL A 38 -9.43 -18.29 6.87
CA VAL A 38 -9.59 -18.53 5.42
C VAL A 38 -10.14 -17.28 4.72
N ALA A 39 -11.14 -16.60 5.30
CA ALA A 39 -11.68 -15.37 4.75
C ALA A 39 -10.63 -14.24 4.76
N LEU A 40 -9.88 -14.10 5.85
CA LEU A 40 -8.80 -13.12 5.97
C LEU A 40 -7.66 -13.41 5.01
N THR A 41 -7.25 -14.67 4.86
CA THR A 41 -6.24 -15.08 3.88
C THR A 41 -6.75 -14.93 2.44
N THR A 42 -8.03 -15.16 2.18
CA THR A 42 -8.65 -14.92 0.88
C THR A 42 -8.66 -13.43 0.54
N VAL A 43 -9.12 -12.58 1.47
CA VAL A 43 -9.05 -11.12 1.32
C VAL A 43 -7.60 -10.69 1.15
N ALA A 44 -6.68 -11.18 1.98
CA ALA A 44 -5.27 -10.85 1.90
C ALA A 44 -4.67 -11.27 0.55
N SER A 45 -4.97 -12.48 0.06
CA SER A 45 -4.51 -12.94 -1.25
C SER A 45 -5.05 -12.09 -2.39
N ARG A 46 -6.32 -11.69 -2.35
CA ARG A 46 -6.94 -10.81 -3.34
C ARG A 46 -6.34 -9.41 -3.30
N LEU A 47 -6.07 -8.89 -2.10
CA LEU A 47 -5.36 -7.64 -1.90
C LEU A 47 -3.87 -7.70 -2.32
N GLY A 48 -3.33 -8.89 -2.63
CA GLY A 48 -1.94 -9.09 -3.04
C GLY A 48 -0.95 -9.38 -1.90
N LEU A 49 -1.39 -9.42 -0.63
CA LEU A 49 -0.56 -9.57 0.58
C LEU A 49 0.22 -10.89 0.68
N VAL A 50 -0.26 -11.96 0.04
CA VAL A 50 0.34 -13.31 0.16
C VAL A 50 1.33 -13.58 -0.97
N GLN A 51 1.12 -12.97 -2.15
CA GLN A 51 1.92 -13.26 -3.33
C GLN A 51 3.28 -12.57 -3.30
N GLU A 52 3.40 -11.33 -2.80
CA GLU A 52 4.69 -10.63 -2.72
C GLU A 52 5.75 -11.37 -1.89
N LEU A 53 5.36 -12.00 -0.78
CA LEU A 53 6.27 -12.79 0.07
C LEU A 53 6.69 -14.12 -0.57
N ARG A 54 5.91 -14.63 -1.54
CA ARG A 54 6.13 -15.95 -2.14
C ARG A 54 6.77 -15.91 -3.51
N THR A 55 6.47 -14.91 -4.33
CA THR A 55 6.74 -15.01 -5.77
C THR A 55 8.16 -14.63 -6.16
N GLY A 56 8.94 -13.97 -5.28
CA GLY A 56 10.35 -13.66 -5.54
C GLY A 56 10.60 -13.01 -6.91
N VAL A 57 9.57 -12.33 -7.46
CA VAL A 57 9.59 -11.83 -8.83
C VAL A 57 10.71 -10.81 -8.87
N LYS A 58 11.65 -11.02 -9.77
CA LYS A 58 12.66 -10.02 -10.14
C LYS A 58 12.09 -9.30 -11.37
N PRO A 59 11.22 -8.29 -11.21
CA PRO A 59 10.48 -7.68 -12.33
C PRO A 59 11.40 -7.09 -13.40
N PHE A 60 12.67 -6.86 -13.06
CA PHE A 60 13.68 -6.29 -13.95
C PHE A 60 14.73 -7.31 -14.43
N GLN A 61 14.47 -8.62 -14.33
CA GLN A 61 15.29 -9.57 -15.09
C GLN A 61 15.05 -9.37 -16.58
N ILE A 62 16.10 -8.96 -17.30
CA ILE A 62 16.06 -8.79 -18.75
C ILE A 62 15.86 -10.17 -19.37
N ASP A 63 14.62 -10.46 -19.74
CA ASP A 63 14.26 -11.67 -20.48
C ASP A 63 14.79 -11.55 -21.91
N LYS A 64 15.73 -12.41 -22.29
CA LYS A 64 16.32 -12.43 -23.64
C LYS A 64 15.28 -12.74 -24.72
N SER A 65 14.15 -13.36 -24.35
CA SER A 65 13.04 -13.67 -25.24
C SER A 65 12.04 -12.52 -25.42
N ALA A 66 12.14 -11.44 -24.63
CA ALA A 66 11.30 -10.27 -24.79
C ALA A 66 11.60 -9.50 -26.08
N ARG A 67 10.58 -8.80 -26.61
CA ARG A 67 10.71 -7.91 -27.78
C ARG A 67 11.83 -6.88 -27.56
N SER A 68 12.46 -6.41 -28.64
CA SER A 68 13.56 -5.43 -28.61
C SER A 68 13.22 -4.19 -27.78
N GLU A 69 12.01 -3.68 -27.94
CA GLU A 69 11.54 -2.44 -27.30
C GLU A 69 11.41 -2.65 -25.77
N VAL A 70 10.87 -3.80 -25.35
CA VAL A 70 10.75 -4.15 -23.93
C VAL A 70 12.12 -4.34 -23.30
N ARG A 71 13.07 -4.98 -24.00
CA ARG A 71 14.44 -5.13 -23.52
C ARG A 71 15.14 -3.78 -23.34
N GLN A 72 14.96 -2.86 -24.29
CA GLN A 72 15.47 -1.50 -24.18
C GLN A 72 14.81 -0.75 -23.01
N ALA A 73 13.48 -0.83 -22.88
CA ALA A 73 12.76 -0.19 -21.79
C ALA A 73 13.18 -0.70 -20.40
N LEU A 74 13.39 -2.00 -20.25
CA LEU A 74 13.90 -2.64 -19.04
C LEU A 74 15.33 -2.16 -18.72
N ALA A 75 16.21 -2.13 -19.72
CA ALA A 75 17.59 -1.67 -19.55
C ALA A 75 17.67 -0.17 -19.20
N LEU A 76 16.82 0.67 -19.79
CA LEU A 76 16.69 2.09 -19.45
C LEU A 76 16.21 2.27 -18.01
N HIS A 77 15.19 1.52 -17.59
CA HIS A 77 14.64 1.61 -16.23
C HIS A 77 15.62 1.15 -15.17
N GLU A 78 16.27 0.00 -15.38
CA GLU A 78 17.25 -0.51 -14.44
C GLU A 78 18.48 0.41 -14.40
N SER A 79 18.90 0.98 -15.54
CA SER A 79 19.93 2.02 -15.57
C SER A 79 19.55 3.25 -14.74
N ALA A 80 18.35 3.79 -14.91
CA ALA A 80 17.85 4.92 -14.14
C ALA A 80 17.73 4.60 -12.63
N ARG A 81 17.35 3.36 -12.30
CA ARG A 81 17.28 2.87 -10.91
C ARG A 81 18.67 2.82 -10.27
N ARG A 82 19.65 2.26 -10.97
CA ARG A 82 21.04 2.21 -10.52
C ARG A 82 21.66 3.60 -10.41
N PHE A 83 21.33 4.49 -11.35
CA PHE A 83 21.71 5.89 -11.29
C PHE A 83 21.15 6.57 -10.03
N THR A 84 19.87 6.33 -9.71
CA THR A 84 19.26 6.83 -8.47
C THR A 84 19.97 6.30 -7.23
N LEU A 85 20.34 5.02 -7.21
CA LEU A 85 21.13 4.45 -6.10
C LEU A 85 22.50 5.10 -5.98
N MET A 86 23.17 5.35 -7.12
CA MET A 86 24.45 6.06 -7.17
C MET A 86 24.35 7.46 -6.57
N LEU A 87 23.25 8.20 -6.83
CA LEU A 87 23.00 9.52 -6.22
C LEU A 87 22.78 9.45 -4.70
N GLN A 88 22.23 8.35 -4.19
CA GLN A 88 21.86 8.22 -2.78
C GLN A 88 22.95 7.60 -1.91
N ASP A 89 23.78 6.73 -2.48
CA ASP A 89 24.82 5.98 -1.77
C ASP A 89 26.17 6.05 -2.49
N PRO A 90 27.08 6.93 -2.04
CA PRO A 90 28.42 7.07 -2.58
C PRO A 90 29.24 5.77 -2.54
N ALA A 91 28.97 4.85 -1.60
CA ALA A 91 29.69 3.59 -1.51
C ALA A 91 29.31 2.61 -2.64
N SER A 92 28.17 2.83 -3.30
CA SER A 92 27.65 1.96 -4.36
C SER A 92 28.11 2.35 -5.78
N VAL A 93 28.80 3.49 -5.93
CA VAL A 93 29.08 4.15 -7.22
C VAL A 93 29.81 3.24 -8.21
N GLY A 94 30.88 2.55 -7.79
CA GLY A 94 31.68 1.72 -8.69
C GLY A 94 30.90 0.55 -9.29
N LEU A 95 30.13 -0.16 -8.47
CA LEU A 95 29.29 -1.28 -8.92
C LEU A 95 28.12 -0.78 -9.78
N ALA A 96 27.42 0.26 -9.32
CA ALA A 96 26.31 0.85 -10.05
C ALA A 96 26.74 1.33 -11.45
N ARG A 97 27.89 1.99 -11.55
CA ARG A 97 28.45 2.46 -12.83
C ARG A 97 28.72 1.34 -13.81
N SER A 98 29.39 0.27 -13.38
CA SER A 98 29.71 -0.86 -14.26
C SER A 98 28.46 -1.56 -14.79
N ASP A 99 27.42 -1.67 -13.94
CA ASP A 99 26.13 -2.24 -14.34
C ASP A 99 25.39 -1.32 -15.31
N ILE A 100 25.38 -0.01 -15.05
CA ILE A 100 24.77 0.98 -15.95
C ILE A 100 25.43 0.94 -17.32
N GLN A 101 26.77 0.95 -17.40
CA GLN A 101 27.49 0.88 -18.68
C GLN A 101 27.09 -0.38 -19.49
N ARG A 102 27.06 -1.55 -18.84
CA ARG A 102 26.63 -2.80 -19.47
C ARG A 102 25.19 -2.73 -19.98
N MET A 103 24.29 -2.09 -19.22
CA MET A 103 22.90 -1.94 -19.64
C MET A 103 22.73 -0.92 -20.76
N LEU A 104 23.54 0.13 -20.77
CA LEU A 104 23.47 1.14 -21.80
C LEU A 104 24.00 0.66 -23.15
N GLU A 105 24.86 -0.36 -23.18
CA GLU A 105 25.21 -1.09 -24.43
C GLU A 105 23.97 -1.66 -25.12
N ILE A 106 22.96 -2.09 -24.36
CA ILE A 106 21.67 -2.60 -24.87
C ILE A 106 20.82 -1.46 -25.44
N THR A 107 21.00 -0.24 -24.92
CA THR A 107 20.21 0.95 -25.28
C THR A 107 21.00 1.93 -26.13
N ILE A 108 22.13 1.52 -26.71
CA ILE A 108 23.06 2.42 -27.41
C ILE A 108 22.42 3.13 -28.61
N SER A 109 21.40 2.51 -29.20
CA SER A 109 20.62 3.08 -30.30
C SER A 109 19.49 4.01 -29.83
N SER A 110 19.26 4.16 -28.53
CA SER A 110 18.18 4.99 -27.98
C SER A 110 18.70 6.36 -27.55
N GLN A 111 17.96 7.41 -27.90
CA GLN A 111 18.34 8.79 -27.56
C GLN A 111 18.28 9.02 -26.04
N LEU A 112 17.33 8.38 -25.35
CA LEU A 112 17.26 8.42 -23.88
C LEU A 112 18.45 7.72 -23.22
N GLY A 113 18.98 6.64 -23.82
CA GLY A 113 20.20 5.98 -23.36
C GLY A 113 21.41 6.90 -23.43
N ARG A 114 21.52 7.71 -24.50
CA ARG A 114 22.56 8.75 -24.62
C ARG A 114 22.43 9.83 -23.54
N LEU A 115 21.21 10.26 -23.20
CA LEU A 115 20.99 11.21 -22.10
C LEU A 115 21.33 10.62 -20.72
N LEU A 116 21.09 9.33 -20.50
CA LEU A 116 21.54 8.63 -19.28
C LEU A 116 23.08 8.60 -19.19
N HIS A 117 23.77 8.34 -20.30
CA HIS A 117 25.24 8.47 -20.36
C HIS A 117 25.70 9.89 -20.02
N ALA A 118 25.04 10.90 -20.59
CA ALA A 118 25.36 12.30 -20.29
C ALA A 118 25.14 12.64 -18.82
N ALA A 119 24.06 12.14 -18.19
CA ALA A 119 23.80 12.35 -16.76
C ALA A 119 24.90 11.75 -15.87
N ILE A 120 25.45 10.59 -16.23
CA ILE A 120 26.58 9.99 -15.51
C ILE A 120 27.84 10.85 -15.68
N ALA A 121 28.11 11.34 -16.89
CA ALA A 121 29.24 12.22 -17.14
C ALA A 121 29.11 13.55 -16.35
N LEU A 122 27.93 14.15 -16.31
CA LEU A 122 27.64 15.32 -15.48
C LEU A 122 27.87 15.03 -14.00
N HIS A 123 27.45 13.86 -13.53
CA HIS A 123 27.66 13.43 -12.14
C HIS A 123 29.14 13.23 -11.79
N ASP A 124 29.93 12.64 -12.69
CA ASP A 124 31.37 12.49 -12.52
C ASP A 124 32.07 13.86 -12.44
N LEU A 125 31.68 14.79 -13.32
CA LEU A 125 32.20 16.15 -13.34
C LEU A 125 31.85 16.91 -12.06
N GLU A 126 30.59 16.85 -11.64
CA GLU A 126 30.13 17.44 -10.37
C GLU A 126 30.89 16.86 -9.17
N SER A 127 31.06 15.53 -9.13
CA SER A 127 31.79 14.84 -8.05
C SER A 127 33.28 15.19 -8.01
N SER A 128 33.87 15.53 -9.17
CA SER A 128 35.24 16.03 -9.28
C SER A 128 35.38 17.54 -9.01
N ALA A 129 34.29 18.21 -8.62
CA ALA A 129 34.22 19.66 -8.46
C ALA A 129 34.65 20.45 -9.72
N ALA A 130 34.47 19.87 -10.90
CA ALA A 130 34.70 20.58 -12.16
C ALA A 130 33.69 21.73 -12.27
N PRO A 131 34.10 22.92 -12.73
CA PRO A 131 33.21 24.07 -12.78
C PRO A 131 32.15 23.90 -13.89
N PRO A 132 30.88 24.33 -13.68
CA PRO A 132 29.77 24.03 -14.61
C PRO A 132 29.99 24.46 -16.07
N GLU A 133 30.69 25.57 -16.30
CA GLU A 133 31.00 26.05 -17.64
C GLU A 133 31.93 25.11 -18.44
N SER A 134 32.68 24.24 -17.77
CA SER A 134 33.56 23.26 -18.41
C SER A 134 32.82 21.99 -18.85
N TRP A 135 31.60 21.78 -18.34
CA TRP A 135 30.86 20.54 -18.55
C TRP A 135 30.43 20.38 -20.00
N ALA A 136 30.03 21.46 -20.68
CA ALA A 136 29.49 21.43 -22.04
C ALA A 136 30.38 20.65 -23.02
N ASN A 137 31.69 20.91 -23.03
CA ASN A 137 32.62 20.21 -23.93
C ASN A 137 32.68 18.69 -23.66
N SER A 138 32.53 18.29 -22.40
CA SER A 138 32.60 16.88 -22.00
C SER A 138 31.34 16.11 -22.37
N VAL A 139 30.18 16.79 -22.39
CA VAL A 139 28.89 16.16 -22.66
C VAL A 139 28.36 16.37 -24.08
N GLN A 140 28.95 17.30 -24.83
CA GLN A 140 28.63 17.59 -26.22
C GLN A 140 28.50 16.34 -27.11
N PRO A 141 29.42 15.33 -27.05
CA PRO A 141 29.31 14.14 -27.89
C PRO A 141 28.01 13.35 -27.67
N PHE A 142 27.43 13.44 -26.46
CA PHE A 142 26.15 12.80 -26.16
C PHE A 142 24.96 13.58 -26.72
N PHE A 143 25.11 14.88 -26.99
CA PHE A 143 24.04 15.75 -27.49
C PHE A 143 24.07 15.99 -29.00
N ASP A 144 25.21 15.76 -29.66
CA ASP A 144 25.33 15.93 -31.10
C ASP A 144 24.25 15.12 -31.84
N GLY A 145 23.43 15.80 -32.67
CA GLY A 145 22.34 15.16 -33.41
C GLY A 145 21.06 14.92 -32.60
N LEU A 146 20.94 15.50 -31.39
CA LEU A 146 19.71 15.42 -30.57
C LEU A 146 18.75 16.59 -30.77
N GLU A 147 19.02 17.52 -31.68
CA GLU A 147 18.27 18.77 -31.83
C GLU A 147 16.79 18.54 -32.18
N HIS A 148 16.51 17.44 -32.88
CA HIS A 148 15.17 17.00 -33.27
C HIS A 148 14.88 15.55 -32.85
N ALA A 149 15.63 15.05 -31.87
CA ALA A 149 15.47 13.67 -31.40
C ALA A 149 14.13 13.44 -30.69
N SER A 150 13.66 12.20 -30.78
CA SER A 150 12.59 11.67 -29.93
C SER A 150 13.21 10.90 -28.76
N PHE A 151 12.87 11.33 -27.55
CA PHE A 151 13.19 10.80 -26.23
C PHE A 151 12.08 9.90 -25.68
N ARG A 152 11.53 9.02 -26.54
CA ARG A 152 10.50 8.07 -26.15
C ARG A 152 10.91 7.28 -24.91
N HIS A 153 10.13 7.38 -23.84
CA HIS A 153 10.45 6.75 -22.56
C HIS A 153 9.97 5.29 -22.45
N MET A 154 9.28 4.77 -23.48
CA MET A 154 8.85 3.37 -23.63
C MET A 154 8.05 2.82 -22.43
N GLN A 155 7.37 3.70 -21.67
CA GLN A 155 6.68 3.29 -20.46
C GLN A 155 5.45 2.45 -20.76
N SER A 156 4.73 2.70 -21.85
CA SER A 156 3.58 1.88 -22.26
C SER A 156 3.98 0.42 -22.43
N ASP A 157 5.05 0.18 -23.19
CA ASP A 157 5.54 -1.16 -23.52
C ASP A 157 6.03 -1.89 -22.25
N LEU A 158 6.72 -1.17 -21.36
CA LEU A 158 7.18 -1.72 -20.10
C LEU A 158 6.04 -2.01 -19.13
N ARG A 159 5.05 -1.11 -19.03
CA ARG A 159 3.88 -1.27 -18.16
C ARG A 159 3.10 -2.52 -18.52
N GLU A 160 2.84 -2.73 -19.80
CA GLU A 160 2.16 -3.93 -20.29
C GLU A 160 2.96 -5.20 -19.98
N HIS A 161 4.27 -5.17 -20.20
CA HIS A 161 5.14 -6.30 -19.88
C HIS A 161 5.12 -6.65 -18.38
N LEU A 162 5.23 -5.64 -17.52
CA LEU A 162 5.22 -5.83 -16.07
C LEU A 162 3.85 -6.24 -15.55
N ALA A 163 2.76 -5.73 -16.13
CA ALA A 163 1.42 -6.20 -15.83
C ALA A 163 1.25 -7.69 -16.19
N ALA A 164 1.66 -8.09 -17.40
CA ALA A 164 1.61 -9.49 -17.81
C ALA A 164 2.51 -10.40 -16.93
N ALA A 165 3.65 -9.90 -16.47
CA ALA A 165 4.50 -10.61 -15.50
C ALA A 165 3.80 -10.77 -14.13
N GLY A 166 3.13 -9.72 -13.64
CA GLY A 166 2.34 -9.77 -12.41
C GLY A 166 1.18 -10.75 -12.49
N GLU A 167 0.43 -10.75 -13.59
CA GLU A 167 -0.66 -11.71 -13.82
C GLU A 167 -0.13 -13.16 -13.88
N ARG A 168 1.02 -13.41 -14.53
CA ARG A 168 1.68 -14.72 -14.52
C ARG A 168 2.15 -15.14 -13.12
N ALA A 169 2.51 -14.18 -12.26
CA ALA A 169 2.79 -14.41 -10.85
C ALA A 169 1.52 -14.61 -9.99
N GLY A 170 0.34 -14.53 -10.62
CA GLY A 170 -0.97 -14.78 -10.02
C GLY A 170 -1.66 -13.54 -9.44
N MET A 171 -1.13 -12.33 -9.67
CA MET A 171 -1.81 -11.09 -9.28
C MET A 171 -3.12 -10.92 -10.06
N THR A 172 -4.08 -10.23 -9.45
CA THR A 172 -5.29 -9.79 -10.17
C THR A 172 -4.94 -8.75 -11.24
N ALA A 173 -5.72 -8.66 -12.32
CA ALA A 173 -5.43 -7.78 -13.46
C ALA A 173 -5.28 -6.30 -13.05
N GLY A 174 -6.13 -5.79 -12.15
CA GLY A 174 -6.04 -4.41 -11.68
C GLY A 174 -4.78 -4.15 -10.86
N SER A 175 -4.44 -5.07 -9.96
CA SER A 175 -3.20 -5.02 -9.16
C SER A 175 -1.95 -5.15 -10.01
N ALA A 176 -1.94 -6.05 -10.99
CA ALA A 176 -0.82 -6.22 -11.91
C ALA A 176 -0.59 -4.96 -12.76
N ARG A 177 -1.67 -4.33 -13.26
CA ARG A 177 -1.59 -3.06 -14.00
C ARG A 177 -1.10 -1.89 -13.14
N ARG A 178 -1.57 -1.79 -11.88
CA ARG A 178 -1.05 -0.79 -10.92
C ARG A 178 0.43 -0.99 -10.64
N MET A 179 0.85 -2.24 -10.41
CA MET A 179 2.26 -2.59 -10.22
C MET A 179 3.08 -2.19 -11.46
N GLY A 180 2.61 -2.53 -12.66
CA GLY A 180 3.26 -2.14 -13.91
C GLY A 180 3.42 -0.63 -14.04
N MET A 181 2.37 0.15 -13.74
CA MET A 181 2.43 1.62 -13.71
C MET A 181 3.50 2.17 -12.78
N LEU A 182 3.53 1.67 -11.54
CA LEU A 182 4.48 2.12 -10.53
C LEU A 182 5.92 1.80 -10.93
N LEU A 183 6.19 0.54 -11.25
CA LEU A 183 7.53 0.04 -11.50
C LEU A 183 8.14 0.64 -12.77
N ALA A 184 7.30 0.94 -13.77
CA ALA A 184 7.69 1.62 -14.99
C ALA A 184 7.82 3.16 -14.85
N ALA A 185 7.70 3.73 -13.65
CA ALA A 185 7.79 5.19 -13.48
C ALA A 185 8.77 5.60 -12.38
N SER A 186 8.80 4.84 -11.28
CA SER A 186 9.55 5.18 -10.08
C SER A 186 11.04 5.52 -10.32
N PRO A 187 11.81 4.79 -11.15
CA PRO A 187 13.23 5.08 -11.34
C PRO A 187 13.54 6.35 -12.16
N LEU A 188 12.58 6.81 -12.97
CA LEU A 188 12.81 7.86 -13.96
C LEU A 188 12.68 9.28 -13.40
N GLY A 189 11.95 9.46 -12.29
CA GLY A 189 11.76 10.76 -11.64
C GLY A 189 13.07 11.39 -11.14
N PRO A 190 13.86 10.69 -10.30
CA PRO A 190 15.14 11.23 -9.80
C PRO A 190 16.15 11.48 -10.93
N PHE A 191 16.19 10.62 -11.95
CA PHE A 191 16.99 10.87 -13.15
C PHE A 191 16.60 12.18 -13.82
N LEU A 192 15.30 12.39 -14.07
CA LEU A 192 14.81 13.60 -14.73
C LEU A 192 15.19 14.85 -13.95
N GLN A 193 14.94 14.87 -12.64
CA GLN A 193 15.30 15.98 -11.75
C GLN A 193 16.78 16.30 -11.81
N TYR A 194 17.63 15.28 -11.63
CA TYR A 194 19.07 15.45 -11.64
C TYR A 194 19.57 15.99 -12.99
N PHE A 195 19.20 15.31 -14.08
CA PHE A 195 19.69 15.63 -15.42
C PHE A 195 19.31 17.07 -15.80
N THR A 196 18.05 17.46 -15.62
CA THR A 196 17.60 18.82 -15.97
C THR A 196 18.25 19.87 -15.08
N ALA A 197 18.40 19.61 -13.78
CA ALA A 197 19.05 20.57 -12.88
C ALA A 197 20.53 20.76 -13.23
N ALA A 198 21.26 19.68 -13.53
CA ALA A 198 22.66 19.75 -13.92
C ALA A 198 22.83 20.52 -15.25
N GLN A 199 21.99 20.24 -16.25
CA GLN A 199 21.97 20.94 -17.54
C GLN A 199 21.70 22.43 -17.40
N PHE A 200 20.61 22.80 -16.71
CA PHE A 200 20.22 24.19 -16.55
C PHE A 200 21.28 24.99 -15.78
N ARG A 201 21.88 24.41 -14.72
CA ARG A 201 23.01 25.04 -14.01
C ARG A 201 24.20 25.32 -14.93
N ALA A 202 24.57 24.35 -15.77
CA ALA A 202 25.67 24.54 -16.72
C ALA A 202 25.33 25.60 -17.78
N ALA A 203 24.10 25.57 -18.30
CA ALA A 203 23.64 26.54 -19.27
C ALA A 203 23.59 27.97 -18.69
N ASP A 204 23.14 28.13 -17.45
CA ASP A 204 23.12 29.41 -16.74
C ASP A 204 24.53 29.96 -16.55
N ALA A 205 25.47 29.13 -16.08
CA ALA A 205 26.88 29.50 -15.93
C ALA A 205 27.53 29.91 -17.28
N LEU A 206 27.18 29.24 -18.37
CA LEU A 206 27.64 29.60 -19.71
C LEU A 206 27.05 30.93 -20.20
N ARG A 207 25.77 31.19 -19.90
CA ARG A 207 25.11 32.45 -20.23
C ARG A 207 25.73 33.63 -19.49
N GLU A 208 26.05 33.47 -18.21
CA GLU A 208 26.76 34.47 -17.40
C GLU A 208 28.14 34.81 -17.97
N ARG A 209 28.79 33.86 -18.66
CA ARG A 209 30.07 34.06 -19.36
C ARG A 209 29.94 34.55 -20.80
N GLY A 210 28.74 34.87 -21.27
CA GLY A 210 28.49 35.31 -22.64
C GLY A 210 28.53 34.21 -23.70
N ALA A 211 28.60 32.94 -23.30
CA ALA A 211 28.63 31.78 -24.20
C ALA A 211 27.22 31.30 -24.58
N ALA A 212 26.39 32.21 -25.13
CA ALA A 212 24.96 31.97 -25.39
C ALA A 212 24.67 30.74 -26.27
N ALA A 213 25.50 30.47 -27.28
CA ALA A 213 25.33 29.32 -28.17
C ALA A 213 25.54 27.97 -27.44
N LEU A 214 26.56 27.89 -26.57
CA LEU A 214 26.83 26.70 -25.76
C LEU A 214 25.76 26.51 -24.68
N ALA A 215 25.30 27.60 -24.07
CA ALA A 215 24.17 27.56 -23.14
C ALA A 215 22.92 26.98 -23.80
N ALA A 216 22.58 27.43 -25.01
CA ALA A 216 21.44 26.91 -25.77
C ALA A 216 21.61 25.42 -26.15
N ALA A 217 22.83 24.98 -26.47
CA ALA A 217 23.13 23.57 -26.75
C ALA A 217 22.94 22.66 -25.52
N MET A 218 23.15 23.19 -24.30
CA MET A 218 22.87 22.50 -23.04
C MET A 218 21.38 22.50 -22.69
N ASP A 219 20.68 23.62 -22.87
CA ASP A 219 19.26 23.75 -22.53
C ASP A 219 18.35 22.91 -23.43
N ARG A 220 18.60 22.91 -24.75
CA ARG A 220 17.68 22.33 -25.75
C ARG A 220 17.39 20.83 -25.52
N PRO A 221 18.37 19.94 -25.27
CA PRO A 221 18.09 18.53 -24.99
C PRO A 221 17.24 18.34 -23.72
N ALA A 222 17.49 19.12 -22.67
CA ALA A 222 16.72 19.04 -21.41
C ALA A 222 15.27 19.51 -21.61
N LEU A 223 15.07 20.62 -22.34
CA LEU A 223 13.75 21.13 -22.69
C LEU A 223 12.97 20.17 -23.61
N GLY A 224 13.66 19.59 -24.61
CA GLY A 224 13.10 18.59 -25.52
C GLY A 224 12.66 17.33 -24.79
N LEU A 225 13.49 16.82 -23.88
CA LEU A 225 13.17 15.69 -23.01
C LEU A 225 11.92 15.96 -22.16
N LEU A 226 11.88 17.10 -21.47
CA LEU A 226 10.74 17.49 -20.62
C LEU A 226 9.44 17.62 -21.42
N ARG A 227 9.50 18.29 -22.57
CA ARG A 227 8.37 18.43 -23.51
C ARG A 227 7.83 17.07 -23.90
N GLU A 228 8.70 16.17 -24.34
CA GLU A 228 8.28 14.85 -24.82
C GLU A 228 7.68 14.00 -23.72
N TRP A 229 8.25 14.03 -22.52
CA TRP A 229 7.72 13.30 -21.37
C TRP A 229 6.38 13.85 -20.88
N ILE A 230 6.07 15.12 -21.16
CA ILE A 230 4.72 15.65 -20.94
C ILE A 230 3.76 15.16 -22.02
N ILE A 231 4.17 15.13 -23.30
CA ILE A 231 3.31 14.77 -24.43
C ILE A 231 3.01 13.26 -24.45
N GLU A 232 4.01 12.43 -24.21
CA GLU A 232 3.89 10.97 -24.30
C GLU A 232 2.98 10.39 -23.19
N PRO A 233 2.20 9.33 -23.50
CA PRO A 233 1.46 8.60 -22.49
C PRO A 233 2.40 7.94 -21.48
N GLY A 234 2.31 8.35 -20.21
CA GLY A 234 3.16 7.85 -19.14
C GLY A 234 2.49 7.98 -17.77
N ALA A 235 3.24 7.68 -16.71
CA ALA A 235 2.76 7.86 -15.34
C ALA A 235 2.44 9.34 -15.05
N PRO A 236 1.24 9.67 -14.54
CA PRO A 236 0.84 11.05 -14.30
C PRO A 236 1.80 11.81 -13.38
N SER A 237 2.30 11.14 -12.33
CA SER A 237 3.28 11.69 -11.41
C SER A 237 4.55 12.21 -12.13
N LEU A 238 5.04 11.46 -13.11
CA LEU A 238 6.22 11.84 -13.89
C LEU A 238 5.93 12.97 -14.88
N ARG A 239 4.76 12.95 -15.52
CA ARG A 239 4.31 14.04 -16.42
C ARG A 239 4.17 15.35 -15.65
N MET A 240 3.63 15.31 -14.44
CA MET A 240 3.49 16.47 -13.55
C MET A 240 4.84 16.98 -13.01
N LEU A 241 5.82 16.09 -12.84
CA LEU A 241 7.19 16.47 -12.52
C LEU A 241 7.85 17.17 -13.71
N ALA A 242 7.74 16.60 -14.91
CA ALA A 242 8.27 17.19 -16.13
C ALA A 242 7.64 18.57 -16.43
N ALA A 243 6.32 18.69 -16.26
CA ALA A 243 5.60 19.96 -16.42
C ALA A 243 6.09 21.05 -15.47
N ASP A 244 6.39 20.69 -14.22
CA ASP A 244 6.88 21.62 -13.20
C ASP A 244 8.31 22.09 -13.48
N LEU A 245 9.20 21.16 -13.84
CA LEU A 245 10.57 21.48 -14.23
C LEU A 245 10.60 22.35 -15.48
N LEU A 246 9.75 22.06 -16.47
CA LEU A 246 9.64 22.87 -17.69
C LEU A 246 9.08 24.26 -17.38
N ALA A 247 8.02 24.38 -16.58
CA ALA A 247 7.44 25.67 -16.20
C ALA A 247 8.45 26.55 -15.45
N GLN A 248 9.17 25.99 -14.47
CA GLN A 248 10.23 26.70 -13.74
C GLN A 248 11.32 27.22 -14.67
N ARG A 249 11.72 26.40 -15.65
CA ARG A 249 12.75 26.81 -16.60
C ARG A 249 12.27 27.92 -17.53
N LEU A 250 11.07 27.78 -18.09
CA LEU A 250 10.48 28.77 -18.97
C LEU A 250 10.29 30.12 -18.28
N GLU A 251 9.88 30.14 -17.01
CA GLU A 251 9.73 31.38 -16.22
C GLU A 251 11.06 32.10 -16.01
N THR A 252 12.13 31.33 -15.80
CA THR A 252 13.49 31.88 -15.62
C THR A 252 13.97 32.57 -16.91
N GLU A 253 13.56 32.05 -18.07
CA GLU A 253 13.93 32.58 -19.39
C GLU A 253 12.92 33.58 -19.98
N ALA A 254 11.75 33.78 -19.35
CA ALA A 254 10.61 34.50 -19.94
C ALA A 254 10.76 36.03 -20.00
N ALA A 255 11.93 36.60 -19.75
CA ALA A 255 12.15 38.04 -19.82
C ALA A 255 11.93 38.59 -21.24
N GLY A 256 10.68 38.92 -21.58
CA GLY A 256 10.26 39.47 -22.87
C GLY A 256 9.62 38.46 -23.85
N ASP A 257 9.50 37.17 -23.52
CA ASP A 257 8.91 36.14 -24.39
C ASP A 257 7.50 35.76 -23.90
N ALA A 258 6.49 36.45 -24.44
CA ALA A 258 5.08 36.21 -24.10
C ALA A 258 4.61 34.76 -24.37
N PRO A 259 4.95 34.11 -25.51
CA PRO A 259 4.68 32.69 -25.73
C PRO A 259 5.20 31.75 -24.63
N ARG A 260 6.43 31.96 -24.16
CA ARG A 260 7.01 31.12 -23.08
C ARG A 260 6.31 31.33 -21.74
N ALA A 261 5.99 32.59 -21.41
CA ALA A 261 5.24 32.92 -20.19
C ALA A 261 3.83 32.30 -20.19
N GLU A 262 3.15 32.32 -21.33
CA GLU A 262 1.83 31.68 -21.50
C GLU A 262 1.91 30.16 -21.30
N LEU A 263 2.90 29.51 -21.91
CA LEU A 263 3.10 28.06 -21.78
C LEU A 263 3.42 27.67 -20.33
N ALA A 264 4.31 28.40 -19.65
CA ALA A 264 4.63 28.15 -18.25
C ALA A 264 3.39 28.25 -17.34
N LYS A 265 2.55 29.27 -17.56
CA LYS A 265 1.27 29.43 -16.86
C LYS A 265 0.34 28.23 -17.11
N LEU A 266 0.15 27.83 -18.36
CA LEU A 266 -0.69 26.67 -18.72
C LEU A 266 -0.22 25.37 -18.04
N LEU A 267 1.09 25.14 -17.96
CA LEU A 267 1.67 23.99 -17.25
C LEU A 267 1.38 24.02 -15.74
N ARG A 268 1.44 25.20 -15.11
CA ARG A 268 1.09 25.35 -13.68
C ARG A 268 -0.40 25.18 -13.41
N ASP A 269 -1.25 25.73 -14.27
CA ASP A 269 -2.70 25.57 -14.17
C ASP A 269 -3.06 24.09 -14.28
N TRP A 270 -2.42 23.37 -15.20
CA TRP A 270 -2.60 21.93 -15.37
C TRP A 270 -2.14 21.12 -14.15
N ARG A 271 -0.96 21.43 -13.58
CA ARG A 271 -0.49 20.83 -12.32
C ARG A 271 -1.43 21.12 -11.15
N THR A 272 -1.99 22.32 -11.08
CA THR A 272 -2.94 22.72 -10.03
C THR A 272 -4.25 21.95 -10.17
N ALA A 273 -4.78 21.82 -11.38
CA ALA A 273 -5.95 20.99 -11.67
C ALA A 273 -5.71 19.52 -11.29
N TYR A 274 -4.54 18.97 -11.63
CA TYR A 274 -4.16 17.61 -11.24
C TYR A 274 -4.12 17.45 -9.71
N ARG A 275 -3.51 18.39 -8.98
CA ARG A 275 -3.47 18.37 -7.51
C ARG A 275 -4.87 18.43 -6.90
N ALA A 276 -5.75 19.27 -7.43
CA ALA A 276 -7.14 19.34 -6.98
C ALA A 276 -7.85 17.99 -7.15
N VAL A 277 -7.59 17.25 -8.24
CA VAL A 277 -8.13 15.90 -8.40
C VAL A 277 -7.45 14.90 -7.47
N PHE A 278 -6.15 15.01 -7.23
CA PHE A 278 -5.44 14.20 -6.24
C PHE A 278 -6.05 14.35 -4.84
N ASP A 279 -6.34 15.58 -4.42
CA ASP A 279 -6.95 15.87 -3.12
C ASP A 279 -8.38 15.32 -3.03
N GLN A 280 -9.14 15.36 -4.14
CA GLN A 280 -10.49 14.79 -4.22
C GLN A 280 -10.51 13.26 -4.28
N ARG A 281 -9.53 12.66 -4.96
CA ARG A 281 -9.44 11.23 -5.25
C ARG A 281 -8.18 10.67 -4.58
N LYS A 282 -8.23 10.62 -3.26
CA LYS A 282 -7.14 10.12 -2.42
C LYS A 282 -6.49 8.84 -2.98
N PRO A 283 -5.17 8.66 -2.80
CA PRO A 283 -4.49 7.50 -3.32
C PRO A 283 -5.12 6.21 -2.78
N PRO A 284 -5.21 5.14 -3.59
CA PRO A 284 -5.78 3.89 -3.11
C PRO A 284 -4.91 3.29 -2.00
N ILE A 285 -5.53 2.56 -1.07
CA ILE A 285 -4.80 1.78 -0.07
C ILE A 285 -4.09 0.64 -0.81
N THR A 286 -2.84 0.88 -1.22
CA THR A 286 -2.02 -0.10 -1.92
C THR A 286 -0.98 -0.70 -0.99
N ILE A 287 -0.89 -2.03 -1.00
CA ILE A 287 0.11 -2.81 -0.26
C ILE A 287 1.47 -2.77 -0.94
N ILE A 288 1.45 -2.68 -2.28
CA ILE A 288 2.62 -2.81 -3.15
C ILE A 288 3.42 -1.49 -3.21
N SER A 289 2.90 -0.36 -2.69
CA SER A 289 3.51 0.95 -2.97
C SER A 289 2.99 2.15 -2.20
N ASN A 290 3.85 3.17 -2.07
CA ASN A 290 3.52 4.55 -1.69
C ASN A 290 3.08 5.36 -2.92
N ASN A 291 2.31 4.77 -3.84
CA ASN A 291 2.02 5.45 -5.10
C ASN A 291 1.10 6.65 -4.81
N ARG A 292 1.63 7.86 -4.96
CA ARG A 292 0.89 9.12 -4.76
C ARG A 292 0.14 9.50 -6.04
N GLU A 293 -0.64 8.58 -6.56
CA GLU A 293 -1.48 8.82 -7.74
C GLU A 293 -2.96 8.80 -7.33
N PRO A 294 -3.80 9.64 -7.96
CA PRO A 294 -5.21 9.70 -7.62
C PRO A 294 -5.86 8.34 -7.89
N ASP A 295 -6.76 7.91 -7.00
CA ASP A 295 -7.50 6.68 -7.26
C ASP A 295 -8.34 6.82 -8.52
N VAL A 296 -8.23 5.80 -9.37
CA VAL A 296 -8.93 5.76 -10.65
C VAL A 296 -10.37 5.31 -10.47
N CYS A 297 -10.73 4.63 -9.38
CA CYS A 297 -12.10 4.16 -9.10
C CYS A 297 -12.54 4.47 -7.64
N PRO A 298 -12.55 5.75 -7.22
CA PRO A 298 -12.82 6.16 -5.84
C PRO A 298 -14.18 5.69 -5.31
N GLU A 299 -15.18 5.60 -6.19
CA GLU A 299 -16.53 5.14 -5.88
C GLU A 299 -16.59 3.68 -5.41
N LEU A 300 -15.62 2.85 -5.83
CA LEU A 300 -15.51 1.44 -5.43
C LEU A 300 -14.48 1.23 -4.32
N HIS A 301 -13.49 2.12 -4.19
CA HIS A 301 -12.49 2.07 -3.13
C HIS A 301 -13.07 2.44 -1.76
N ALA A 302 -13.90 3.49 -1.66
CA ALA A 302 -14.48 3.90 -0.38
C ALA A 302 -15.30 2.78 0.32
N PRO A 303 -16.14 1.99 -0.39
CA PRO A 303 -16.76 0.80 0.19
C PRO A 303 -15.75 -0.26 0.67
N VAL A 304 -14.67 -0.51 -0.08
CA VAL A 304 -13.63 -1.47 0.32
C VAL A 304 -13.01 -1.04 1.65
N GLU A 305 -12.57 0.21 1.74
CA GLU A 305 -11.98 0.78 2.96
C GLU A 305 -12.94 0.72 4.15
N ARG A 306 -14.20 1.09 3.94
CA ARG A 306 -15.25 1.04 4.97
C ARG A 306 -15.44 -0.36 5.52
N TRP A 307 -15.66 -1.35 4.65
CA TRP A 307 -15.95 -2.73 5.09
C TRP A 307 -14.71 -3.41 5.67
N LEU A 308 -13.52 -3.11 5.15
CA LEU A 308 -12.27 -3.57 5.74
C LEU A 308 -12.08 -3.03 7.16
N THR A 309 -12.34 -1.73 7.35
CA THR A 309 -12.27 -1.08 8.66
C THR A 309 -13.26 -1.71 9.63
N ILE A 310 -14.52 -1.89 9.25
CA ILE A 310 -15.54 -2.54 10.08
C ILE A 310 -15.12 -3.97 10.45
N ALA A 311 -14.60 -4.75 9.50
CA ALA A 311 -14.13 -6.10 9.76
C ALA A 311 -13.01 -6.13 10.80
N VAL A 312 -12.02 -5.23 10.67
CA VAL A 312 -10.86 -5.14 11.56
C VAL A 312 -11.27 -4.73 12.97
N TRP A 313 -12.13 -3.72 13.11
CA TRP A 313 -12.66 -3.31 14.42
C TRP A 313 -13.52 -4.40 15.05
N THR A 314 -14.30 -5.15 14.27
CA THR A 314 -15.09 -6.29 14.75
C THR A 314 -14.18 -7.40 15.28
N LEU A 315 -13.07 -7.70 14.59
CA LEU A 315 -12.07 -8.66 15.05
C LEU A 315 -11.39 -8.20 16.35
N LEU A 316 -11.00 -6.92 16.44
CA LEU A 316 -10.39 -6.34 17.65
C LEU A 316 -11.36 -6.34 18.84
N GLY A 317 -12.61 -5.95 18.62
CA GLY A 317 -13.67 -5.99 19.63
C GLY A 317 -13.94 -7.41 20.11
N GLY A 318 -13.98 -8.38 19.19
CA GLY A 318 -14.06 -9.81 19.52
C GLY A 318 -12.90 -10.29 20.38
N ALA A 319 -11.67 -9.87 20.05
CA ALA A 319 -10.48 -10.21 20.84
C ALA A 319 -10.55 -9.62 22.26
N LEU A 320 -10.98 -8.36 22.41
CA LEU A 320 -11.16 -7.73 23.72
C LEU A 320 -12.23 -8.44 24.57
N SER A 321 -13.36 -8.81 23.98
CA SER A 321 -14.38 -9.60 24.67
C SER A 321 -13.87 -10.97 25.10
N ALA A 322 -13.01 -11.62 24.29
CA ALA A 322 -12.36 -12.88 24.65
C ALA A 322 -11.37 -12.71 25.82
N VAL A 323 -10.58 -11.62 25.84
CA VAL A 323 -9.71 -11.26 26.98
C VAL A 323 -10.53 -11.08 28.27
N ALA A 324 -11.63 -10.32 28.20
CA ALA A 324 -12.48 -10.08 29.37
C ALA A 324 -13.10 -11.38 29.91
N ALA A 325 -13.52 -12.28 29.02
CA ALA A 325 -14.02 -13.60 29.40
C ALA A 325 -12.92 -14.44 30.07
N ALA A 326 -11.72 -14.48 29.50
CA ALA A 326 -10.58 -15.20 30.06
C ALA A 326 -10.16 -14.66 31.44
N LEU A 327 -10.11 -13.34 31.62
CA LEU A 327 -9.82 -12.71 32.92
C LEU A 327 -10.90 -13.01 33.96
N THR A 328 -12.18 -13.06 33.53
CA THR A 328 -13.29 -13.43 34.42
C THR A 328 -13.13 -14.88 34.90
N VAL A 329 -12.78 -15.79 33.98
CA VAL A 329 -12.48 -17.21 34.28
C VAL A 329 -11.28 -17.33 35.23
N TRP A 330 -10.18 -16.63 34.93
CA TRP A 330 -8.97 -16.61 35.75
C TRP A 330 -9.24 -16.12 37.18
N SER A 331 -9.95 -15.00 37.34
CA SER A 331 -10.28 -14.41 38.65
C SER A 331 -11.12 -15.31 39.55
N LEU A 332 -11.82 -16.26 38.95
CA LEU A 332 -12.64 -17.24 39.63
C LEU A 332 -11.83 -18.50 39.99
N TRP A 333 -10.81 -18.84 39.19
CA TRP A 333 -9.92 -19.98 39.42
C TRP A 333 -8.87 -19.70 40.51
N THR A 334 -8.36 -18.47 40.59
CA THR A 334 -7.35 -18.09 41.59
C THR A 334 -7.90 -17.83 42.99
N ARG A 335 -9.23 -17.92 43.18
CA ARG A 335 -9.82 -17.81 44.51
C ARG A 335 -9.62 -19.12 45.29
N PRO A 336 -9.08 -19.06 46.53
CA PRO A 336 -8.91 -20.24 47.35
C PRO A 336 -10.25 -20.94 47.61
N SER A 337 -10.27 -22.27 47.50
CA SER A 337 -11.47 -23.12 47.61
C SER A 337 -12.29 -22.84 48.88
N SER A 338 -11.63 -22.50 49.99
CA SER A 338 -12.26 -22.12 51.25
C SER A 338 -13.19 -20.90 51.16
N GLN A 339 -12.93 -19.94 50.25
CA GLN A 339 -13.82 -18.81 50.01
C GLN A 339 -15.01 -19.16 49.11
N LEU A 340 -14.85 -20.16 48.23
CA LEU A 340 -15.93 -20.67 47.38
C LEU A 340 -16.93 -21.49 48.22
N ASP A 341 -16.43 -22.30 49.15
CA ASP A 341 -17.26 -23.11 50.07
C ASP A 341 -18.00 -22.24 51.09
N ALA A 342 -17.36 -21.20 51.64
CA ALA A 342 -18.02 -20.22 52.51
C ALA A 342 -19.09 -19.38 51.78
N GLY A 343 -18.89 -19.13 50.47
CA GLY A 343 -19.88 -18.49 49.62
C GLY A 343 -21.08 -19.41 49.32
N ALA A 344 -20.85 -20.70 49.13
CA ALA A 344 -21.91 -21.71 48.93
C ALA A 344 -22.76 -21.88 50.19
N ALA A 345 -22.16 -21.91 51.38
CA ALA A 345 -22.90 -21.96 52.65
C ALA A 345 -23.78 -20.72 52.89
N ARG A 346 -23.35 -19.53 52.43
CA ARG A 346 -24.16 -18.30 52.48
C ARG A 346 -25.29 -18.27 51.44
N LEU A 347 -25.16 -19.00 50.32
CA LEU A 347 -26.20 -19.16 49.31
C LEU A 347 -27.36 -20.02 49.82
N ASP A 348 -27.07 -21.08 50.60
CA ASP A 348 -28.08 -21.93 51.23
C ASP A 348 -28.82 -21.21 52.38
N ALA A 349 -28.21 -20.17 52.97
CA ALA A 349 -28.82 -19.33 54.02
C ALA A 349 -29.75 -18.21 53.48
N GLY A 350 -30.18 -18.25 52.21
CA GLY A 350 -31.16 -17.32 51.65
C GLY A 350 -30.61 -15.97 51.15
N ALA A 351 -29.31 -15.71 51.24
CA ALA A 351 -28.67 -14.49 50.72
C ALA A 351 -28.29 -14.61 49.21
N ALA A 352 -29.13 -15.27 48.42
CA ALA A 352 -28.70 -16.08 47.27
C ALA A 352 -28.48 -15.36 45.92
N THR A 353 -28.43 -14.03 45.84
CA THR A 353 -28.37 -13.34 44.52
C THR A 353 -27.10 -12.52 44.24
N GLN A 354 -26.26 -12.21 45.22
CA GLN A 354 -25.18 -11.24 45.00
C GLN A 354 -23.94 -11.72 44.21
N PRO A 355 -23.35 -12.91 44.46
CA PRO A 355 -22.11 -13.28 43.77
C PRO A 355 -22.33 -13.63 42.29
N ILE A 356 -23.48 -14.22 41.95
CA ILE A 356 -23.85 -14.57 40.55
C ILE A 356 -24.05 -13.30 39.71
N ARG A 357 -24.72 -12.28 40.28
CA ARG A 357 -24.89 -10.97 39.63
C ARG A 357 -23.54 -10.34 39.32
N PHE A 358 -22.56 -10.43 40.21
CA PHE A 358 -21.26 -9.79 40.01
C PHE A 358 -20.45 -10.38 38.83
N HIS A 359 -20.43 -11.70 38.67
CA HIS A 359 -19.71 -12.35 37.57
C HIS A 359 -20.43 -12.21 36.23
N LEU A 360 -21.77 -12.27 36.24
CA LEU A 360 -22.58 -12.01 35.07
C LEU A 360 -22.44 -10.54 34.63
N VAL A 361 -22.40 -9.59 35.58
CA VAL A 361 -22.11 -8.18 35.32
C VAL A 361 -20.73 -7.99 34.70
N ARG A 362 -19.67 -8.67 35.16
CA ARG A 362 -18.32 -8.58 34.55
C ARG A 362 -18.28 -9.08 33.12
N LEU A 363 -18.93 -10.21 32.84
CA LEU A 363 -19.01 -10.77 31.49
C LEU A 363 -19.87 -9.89 30.57
N LEU A 364 -20.99 -9.38 31.08
CA LEU A 364 -21.85 -8.43 30.38
C LEU A 364 -21.10 -7.11 30.10
N LEU A 365 -20.31 -6.62 31.05
CA LEU A 365 -19.43 -5.45 30.87
C LEU A 365 -18.34 -5.71 29.82
N GLY A 366 -17.80 -6.93 29.73
CA GLY A 366 -16.84 -7.30 28.68
C GLY A 366 -17.45 -7.37 27.28
N VAL A 367 -18.68 -7.89 27.17
CA VAL A 367 -19.45 -7.89 25.91
C VAL A 367 -19.86 -6.47 25.52
N ILE A 368 -20.39 -5.69 26.47
CA ILE A 368 -20.75 -4.28 26.27
C ILE A 368 -19.51 -3.47 25.92
N GLY A 369 -18.38 -3.69 26.60
CA GLY A 369 -17.10 -3.03 26.32
C GLY A 369 -16.58 -3.35 24.92
N GLY A 370 -16.64 -4.61 24.49
CA GLY A 370 -16.30 -5.01 23.13
C GLY A 370 -17.23 -4.40 22.09
N ALA A 371 -18.55 -4.43 22.31
CA ALA A 371 -19.53 -3.80 21.43
C ALA A 371 -19.36 -2.28 21.36
N ALA A 372 -19.09 -1.62 22.50
CA ALA A 372 -18.78 -0.20 22.58
C ALA A 372 -17.48 0.13 21.86
N PHE A 373 -16.48 -0.74 21.90
CA PHE A 373 -15.23 -0.58 21.16
C PHE A 373 -15.43 -0.68 19.64
N VAL A 374 -16.22 -1.65 19.17
CA VAL A 374 -16.61 -1.75 17.75
C VAL A 374 -17.40 -0.51 17.32
N LEU A 375 -18.36 -0.08 18.15
CA LEU A 375 -19.17 1.11 17.89
C LEU A 375 -18.30 2.37 17.87
N LEU A 376 -17.35 2.51 18.80
CA LEU A 376 -16.41 3.61 18.84
C LEU A 376 -15.52 3.64 17.60
N GLY A 377 -15.04 2.48 17.14
CA GLY A 377 -14.29 2.35 15.88
C GLY A 377 -15.12 2.77 14.66
N PHE A 378 -16.40 2.37 14.62
CA PHE A 378 -17.32 2.77 13.56
C PHE A 378 -17.62 4.27 13.58
N VAL A 379 -17.92 4.82 14.76
CA VAL A 379 -18.14 6.26 15.00
C VAL A 379 -16.89 7.05 14.60
N TRP A 380 -15.71 6.58 15.01
CA TRP A 380 -14.43 7.19 14.66
C TRP A 380 -14.21 7.21 13.15
N TYR A 381 -14.45 6.10 12.45
CA TYR A 381 -14.38 6.07 10.98
C TYR A 381 -15.39 7.02 10.33
N HIS A 382 -16.62 7.09 10.84
CA HIS A 382 -17.67 7.94 10.29
C HIS A 382 -17.32 9.44 10.40
N PHE A 383 -16.77 9.86 11.54
CA PHE A 383 -16.41 11.26 11.78
C PHE A 383 -14.99 11.62 11.31
N ASN A 384 -14.08 10.64 11.21
CA ASN A 384 -12.67 10.84 10.86
C ASN A 384 -12.19 9.88 9.75
N PRO A 385 -12.87 9.78 8.59
CA PRO A 385 -12.47 8.86 7.54
C PRO A 385 -11.07 9.19 6.99
N GLN A 386 -10.67 10.46 7.05
CA GLN A 386 -9.35 10.89 6.60
C GLN A 386 -8.21 10.36 7.47
N VAL A 387 -8.38 10.40 8.79
CA VAL A 387 -7.37 9.91 9.74
C VAL A 387 -7.18 8.40 9.57
N MET A 388 -8.29 7.67 9.42
CA MET A 388 -8.24 6.22 9.20
C MET A 388 -7.56 5.85 7.88
N HIS A 389 -7.87 6.58 6.80
CA HIS A 389 -7.20 6.39 5.52
C HIS A 389 -5.69 6.61 5.63
N ASP A 390 -5.27 7.67 6.32
CA ASP A 390 -3.87 8.00 6.53
C ASP A 390 -3.17 6.92 7.38
N ASP A 391 -3.83 6.42 8.43
CA ASP A 391 -3.30 5.32 9.26
C ASP A 391 -3.15 4.02 8.47
N TRP A 392 -4.16 3.66 7.66
CA TRP A 392 -4.07 2.52 6.75
C TRP A 392 -2.90 2.69 5.79
N SER A 393 -2.79 3.86 5.14
CA SER A 393 -1.70 4.13 4.21
C SER A 393 -0.35 4.00 4.91
N ARG A 394 -0.16 4.54 6.12
CA ARG A 394 1.10 4.47 6.87
C ARG A 394 1.48 3.03 7.25
N ASP A 395 0.53 2.24 7.73
CA ASP A 395 0.78 0.85 8.14
C ASP A 395 1.19 -0.06 6.97
N PHE A 396 0.62 0.17 5.78
CA PHE A 396 0.98 -0.58 4.57
C PHE A 396 2.29 -0.07 3.93
N THR A 397 2.52 1.25 3.93
CA THR A 397 3.68 1.90 3.28
C THR A 397 4.99 1.78 4.06
N ALA A 398 4.95 1.82 5.39
CA ALA A 398 6.17 1.86 6.21
C ALA A 398 6.90 0.50 6.33
N ARG A 399 6.24 -0.63 6.04
CA ARG A 399 6.80 -1.97 6.35
C ARG A 399 6.54 -3.08 5.33
N GLY A 400 5.86 -2.83 4.20
CA GLY A 400 5.66 -3.84 3.15
C GLY A 400 5.21 -5.19 3.70
N GLY A 401 4.33 -5.19 4.70
CA GLY A 401 4.05 -6.34 5.53
C GLY A 401 2.64 -6.29 6.09
N TRP A 402 2.13 -7.46 6.50
CA TRP A 402 0.77 -7.62 6.98
C TRP A 402 0.44 -6.62 8.10
N PRO A 403 -0.81 -6.09 8.15
CA PRO A 403 -1.24 -5.28 9.27
C PRO A 403 -1.16 -6.15 10.53
N ARG A 404 -0.16 -5.84 11.38
CA ARG A 404 0.16 -6.68 12.55
C ARG A 404 -0.95 -6.65 13.58
N GLY A 405 -1.68 -5.52 13.70
CA GLY A 405 -2.79 -5.35 14.64
C GLY A 405 -3.88 -6.41 14.51
N PRO A 406 -4.51 -6.58 13.34
CA PRO A 406 -5.53 -7.61 13.10
C PRO A 406 -5.03 -9.04 13.35
N LEU A 407 -3.80 -9.37 12.94
CA LEU A 407 -3.22 -10.70 13.15
C LEU A 407 -2.88 -10.95 14.62
N LEU A 408 -2.33 -9.96 15.34
CA LEU A 408 -2.07 -10.07 16.77
C LEU A 408 -3.38 -10.27 17.52
N ALA A 409 -4.42 -9.50 17.18
CA ALA A 409 -5.73 -9.61 17.80
C ALA A 409 -6.37 -10.99 17.57
N ALA A 410 -6.29 -11.52 16.36
CA ALA A 410 -6.76 -12.86 16.05
C ALA A 410 -5.96 -13.94 16.79
N ALA A 411 -4.63 -13.84 16.80
CA ALA A 411 -3.77 -14.80 17.51
C ALA A 411 -3.99 -14.77 19.04
N ILE A 412 -4.14 -13.58 19.62
CA ILE A 412 -4.47 -13.37 21.03
C ILE A 412 -5.84 -13.97 21.33
N ALA A 413 -6.85 -13.73 20.49
CA ALA A 413 -8.17 -14.31 20.67
C ALA A 413 -8.11 -15.84 20.66
N VAL A 414 -7.40 -16.45 19.71
CA VAL A 414 -7.25 -17.92 19.62
C VAL A 414 -6.53 -18.51 20.82
N LEU A 415 -5.45 -17.87 21.30
CA LEU A 415 -4.72 -18.33 22.48
C LEU A 415 -5.59 -18.24 23.75
N LEU A 416 -6.42 -17.21 23.85
CA LEU A 416 -7.35 -17.04 24.97
C LEU A 416 -8.52 -18.03 24.90
N LEU A 417 -8.97 -18.44 23.71
CA LEU A 417 -9.94 -19.55 23.55
C LEU A 417 -9.38 -20.85 24.08
N ALA A 418 -8.15 -21.19 23.66
CA ALA A 418 -7.49 -22.40 24.11
C ALA A 418 -7.39 -22.41 25.65
N ALA A 419 -7.05 -21.28 26.25
CA ALA A 419 -7.00 -21.13 27.70
C ALA A 419 -8.39 -21.29 28.37
N VAL A 420 -9.44 -20.67 27.84
CA VAL A 420 -10.81 -20.78 28.38
C VAL A 420 -11.39 -22.19 28.23
N LEU A 421 -11.11 -22.88 27.12
CA LEU A 421 -11.59 -24.24 26.86
C LEU A 421 -10.90 -25.31 27.73
N LEU A 422 -9.66 -25.06 28.16
CA LEU A 422 -8.93 -25.95 29.06
C LEU A 422 -9.35 -25.79 30.52
N MET A 423 -10.13 -24.75 30.86
CA MET A 423 -10.51 -24.41 32.24
C MET A 423 -12.00 -24.72 32.55
N GLY A 424 -12.32 -25.99 32.87
CA GLY A 424 -13.36 -26.30 33.87
C GLY A 424 -14.58 -27.16 33.50
N ARG A 425 -14.89 -28.12 34.37
CA ARG A 425 -15.87 -29.25 34.23
C ARG A 425 -17.22 -29.09 34.97
N SER A 426 -17.59 -27.91 35.48
CA SER A 426 -18.87 -27.74 36.23
C SER A 426 -20.01 -27.18 35.37
N ASP A 427 -21.26 -27.53 35.70
CA ASP A 427 -22.45 -27.08 34.95
C ASP A 427 -22.66 -25.56 34.98
N ARG A 428 -22.20 -24.89 36.04
CA ARG A 428 -22.26 -23.42 36.15
C ARG A 428 -21.26 -22.77 35.20
N TRP A 429 -20.06 -23.36 35.07
CA TRP A 429 -19.05 -22.94 34.10
C TRP A 429 -19.54 -23.14 32.66
N ARG A 430 -20.24 -24.25 32.37
CA ARG A 430 -20.80 -24.52 31.04
C ARG A 430 -21.77 -23.44 30.56
N ARG A 431 -22.66 -22.92 31.42
CA ARG A 431 -23.63 -21.90 30.99
C ARG A 431 -22.96 -20.56 30.65
N LEU A 432 -22.00 -20.12 31.46
CA LEU A 432 -21.26 -18.88 31.22
C LEU A 432 -20.35 -18.97 29.99
N THR A 433 -19.65 -20.09 29.81
CA THR A 433 -18.84 -20.32 28.61
C THR A 433 -19.71 -20.43 27.36
N THR A 434 -20.92 -20.99 27.44
CA THR A 434 -21.85 -21.07 26.31
C THR A 434 -22.28 -19.68 25.83
N VAL A 435 -22.63 -18.76 26.73
CA VAL A 435 -23.05 -17.39 26.36
C VAL A 435 -21.88 -16.60 25.76
N ALA A 436 -20.69 -16.65 26.39
CA ALA A 436 -19.51 -15.99 25.86
C ALA A 436 -19.08 -16.56 24.50
N SER A 437 -19.11 -17.89 24.35
CA SER A 437 -18.80 -18.55 23.08
C SER A 437 -19.81 -18.18 21.99
N GLY A 438 -21.11 -18.06 22.33
CA GLY A 438 -22.15 -17.62 21.41
C GLY A 438 -21.95 -16.18 20.92
N ALA A 439 -21.69 -15.24 21.84
CA ALA A 439 -21.41 -13.84 21.50
C ALA A 439 -20.17 -13.72 20.61
N TRP A 440 -19.12 -14.48 20.93
CA TRP A 440 -17.91 -14.48 20.12
C TRP A 440 -18.12 -15.13 18.75
N CYS A 441 -18.78 -16.29 18.66
CA CYS A 441 -19.14 -16.89 17.38
C CYS A 441 -19.95 -15.91 16.51
N GLY A 442 -20.85 -15.13 17.12
CA GLY A 442 -21.57 -14.05 16.43
C GLY A 442 -20.65 -12.96 15.88
N LEU A 443 -19.72 -12.43 16.68
CA LEU A 443 -18.75 -11.41 16.23
C LEU A 443 -17.83 -11.94 15.13
N LEU A 444 -17.41 -13.20 15.23
CA LEU A 444 -16.54 -13.84 14.26
C LEU A 444 -17.26 -14.11 12.94
N ALA A 445 -18.51 -14.59 13.00
CA ALA A 445 -19.37 -14.72 11.83
C ALA A 445 -19.63 -13.36 11.16
N ALA A 446 -19.86 -12.30 11.96
CA ALA A 446 -19.99 -10.94 11.45
C ALA A 446 -18.71 -10.46 10.76
N ALA A 447 -17.54 -10.67 11.38
CA ALA A 447 -16.25 -10.33 10.77
C ALA A 447 -16.01 -11.09 9.46
N ILE A 448 -16.32 -12.39 9.40
CA ILE A 448 -16.27 -13.18 8.15
C ILE A 448 -17.18 -12.55 7.10
N ALA A 449 -18.43 -12.24 7.45
CA ALA A 449 -19.37 -11.64 6.51
C ALA A 449 -18.84 -10.30 5.97
N PHE A 450 -18.29 -9.43 6.82
CA PHE A 450 -17.68 -8.18 6.39
C PHE A 450 -16.45 -8.40 5.50
N LEU A 451 -15.58 -9.37 5.82
CA LEU A 451 -14.44 -9.73 4.97
C LEU A 451 -14.90 -10.24 3.59
N LEU A 452 -15.96 -11.05 3.52
CA LEU A 452 -16.54 -11.51 2.26
C LEU A 452 -17.14 -10.36 1.44
N ILE A 453 -17.80 -9.41 2.11
CA ILE A 453 -18.30 -8.18 1.47
C ILE A 453 -17.13 -7.35 0.93
N THR A 454 -16.08 -7.11 1.73
CA THR A 454 -14.85 -6.43 1.30
C THR A 454 -14.24 -7.11 0.08
N SER A 455 -14.17 -8.45 0.10
CA SER A 455 -13.67 -9.26 -1.02
C SER A 455 -14.47 -9.06 -2.30
N ALA A 456 -15.80 -9.01 -2.21
CA ALA A 456 -16.69 -8.78 -3.35
C ALA A 456 -16.55 -7.37 -3.92
N TYR A 457 -16.48 -6.34 -3.06
CA TYR A 457 -16.23 -4.96 -3.49
C TYR A 457 -14.84 -4.80 -4.09
N TYR A 458 -13.83 -5.45 -3.51
CA TYR A 458 -12.47 -5.41 -4.02
C TYR A 458 -12.36 -6.01 -5.41
N SER A 459 -13.05 -7.13 -5.70
CA SER A 459 -13.08 -7.68 -7.07
C SER A 459 -13.69 -6.71 -8.08
N LYS A 460 -14.74 -5.97 -7.70
CA LYS A 460 -15.32 -4.92 -8.56
C LYS A 460 -14.35 -3.76 -8.76
N TYR A 461 -13.71 -3.32 -7.67
CA TYR A 461 -12.69 -2.27 -7.70
C TYR A 461 -11.52 -2.65 -8.61
N ASP A 462 -10.99 -3.88 -8.48
CA ASP A 462 -9.90 -4.38 -9.31
C ASP A 462 -10.26 -4.43 -10.80
N ALA A 463 -11.46 -4.92 -11.14
CA ALA A 463 -11.95 -4.91 -12.51
C ALA A 463 -12.10 -3.49 -13.08
N CYS A 464 -12.64 -2.55 -12.29
CA CYS A 464 -12.74 -1.14 -12.67
C CYS A 464 -11.35 -0.53 -12.91
N VAL A 465 -10.38 -0.80 -12.03
CA VAL A 465 -9.01 -0.31 -12.16
C VAL A 465 -8.36 -0.88 -13.41
N ALA A 466 -8.49 -2.19 -13.65
CA ALA A 466 -7.96 -2.82 -14.85
C ALA A 466 -8.52 -2.17 -16.13
N GLN A 467 -9.83 -1.93 -16.17
CA GLN A 467 -10.51 -1.28 -17.28
C GLN A 467 -10.04 0.18 -17.47
N ARG A 468 -10.02 0.98 -16.39
CA ARG A 468 -9.65 2.41 -16.48
C ARG A 468 -8.18 2.60 -16.83
N LEU A 469 -7.27 1.80 -16.25
CA LEU A 469 -5.85 1.85 -16.58
C LEU A 469 -5.56 1.37 -18.00
N ALA A 470 -6.34 0.42 -18.54
CA ALA A 470 -6.26 0.04 -19.95
C ALA A 470 -6.79 1.15 -20.87
N SER A 471 -7.87 1.85 -20.49
CA SER A 471 -8.38 2.98 -21.28
C SER A 471 -7.44 4.18 -21.28
N MET A 472 -6.67 4.37 -20.21
CA MET A 472 -5.67 5.43 -20.11
C MET A 472 -4.53 5.32 -21.12
N GLU A 473 -4.25 4.13 -21.62
CA GLU A 473 -3.28 3.94 -22.71
C GLU A 473 -3.76 4.63 -24.00
N LYS A 474 -5.08 4.83 -24.14
CA LYS A 474 -5.73 5.49 -25.28
C LYS A 474 -6.06 6.95 -25.02
N ASP A 475 -6.30 7.32 -23.76
CA ASP A 475 -6.60 8.69 -23.34
C ASP A 475 -5.90 8.99 -22.00
N PRO A 476 -4.69 9.59 -22.01
CA PRO A 476 -3.78 9.60 -20.86
C PRO A 476 -4.16 10.61 -19.76
N ILE A 477 -5.43 11.05 -19.72
CA ILE A 477 -5.92 12.06 -18.80
C ILE A 477 -6.34 11.38 -17.49
N LEU A 478 -5.35 11.09 -16.63
CA LEU A 478 -5.69 10.90 -15.22
C LEU A 478 -5.88 12.26 -14.56
N GLY A 479 -7.14 12.62 -14.36
CA GLY A 479 -7.52 13.56 -13.32
C GLY A 479 -7.24 15.03 -13.60
N GLY A 480 -7.40 15.48 -14.84
CA GLY A 480 -7.49 16.91 -15.15
C GLY A 480 -8.75 17.23 -15.92
N ASP A 481 -9.05 18.52 -16.07
CA ASP A 481 -9.98 18.97 -17.11
C ASP A 481 -9.43 18.47 -18.46
N GLY A 482 -10.19 17.61 -19.13
CA GLY A 482 -9.78 17.01 -20.39
C GLY A 482 -9.46 18.07 -21.46
N LYS A 483 -10.14 19.23 -21.39
CA LYS A 483 -9.88 20.37 -22.27
C LYS A 483 -8.54 21.03 -21.96
N LEU A 484 -8.23 21.24 -20.67
CA LEU A 484 -6.95 21.84 -20.26
C LEU A 484 -5.78 20.93 -20.64
N THR A 485 -5.93 19.62 -20.45
CA THR A 485 -4.89 18.65 -20.82
C THR A 485 -4.64 18.64 -22.33
N ALA A 486 -5.70 18.65 -23.14
CA ALA A 486 -5.58 18.76 -24.59
C ALA A 486 -4.90 20.08 -25.00
N ALA A 487 -5.31 21.20 -24.41
CA ALA A 487 -4.72 22.51 -24.69
C ALA A 487 -3.21 22.56 -24.37
N VAL A 488 -2.77 21.98 -23.25
CA VAL A 488 -1.35 21.87 -22.89
C VAL A 488 -0.60 21.01 -23.90
N ILE A 489 -1.12 19.83 -24.24
CA ILE A 489 -0.47 18.91 -25.18
C ILE A 489 -0.34 19.57 -26.56
N ASP A 490 -1.39 20.22 -27.06
CA ASP A 490 -1.37 20.88 -28.37
C ASP A 490 -0.40 22.07 -28.40
N LYS A 491 -0.36 22.88 -27.35
CA LYS A 491 0.61 23.97 -27.22
C LYS A 491 2.04 23.45 -27.18
N LEU A 492 2.30 22.37 -26.44
CA LEU A 492 3.62 21.73 -26.40
C LEU A 492 4.01 21.10 -27.73
N ARG A 493 3.09 20.49 -28.46
CA ARG A 493 3.36 19.95 -29.81
C ARG A 493 3.79 21.05 -30.77
N ALA A 494 3.15 22.23 -30.71
CA ALA A 494 3.50 23.39 -31.52
C ALA A 494 4.78 24.11 -31.07
N TRP A 495 5.16 23.98 -29.80
CA TRP A 495 6.35 24.61 -29.24
C TRP A 495 7.63 23.86 -29.59
N THR A 496 8.68 24.60 -29.96
CA THR A 496 10.02 24.08 -30.27
C THR A 496 11.04 24.74 -29.34
N PRO A 497 11.79 23.95 -28.53
CA PRO A 497 12.80 24.46 -27.60
C PRO A 497 13.98 25.24 -28.19
#